data_AF-A0A6G0XZT0-F1
#
_entry.id   AF-A0A6G0XZT0-F1
#
_cell.length_a   1.000
_cell.length_b   1.000
_cell.length_c   1.000
_cell.angle_alpha   90.00
_cell.angle_beta   90.00
_cell.angle_gamma   90.00
#
_symmetry.space_group_name_H-M   'P 1'
#
loop_
_entity.id
_entity.type
_entity.pdbx_description
1 polymer ?
#
loop_
_entity_poly.entity_id
_entity_poly.type
_entity_poly.pdbx_seq_one_letter_code
_entity_poly.pdbx_strand_id
1 'polypeptide(L)'
;MFPDFFDSHHPPLEIQFSVESVIKLFKYIINALRNIQWTELFNNNEINTNTEIFYNILYFLIKKCTPTYVSYKSSFPSWLTHSYCKQSHSANDYLRFTALRTQCKSLRANDYSDCLYNIQKSIKYYNPKLFWKFLNDKKPNNTFPKNNATP
;
A
#
# COMPACT_ATOMS: atom_id res chain seq x y z
N MET A 1 2.03 -37.45 -0.68
CA MET A 1 1.04 -36.73 0.14
C MET A 1 1.81 -35.66 0.89
N PHE A 2 1.83 -34.43 0.37
CA PHE A 2 2.53 -33.32 1.03
C PHE A 2 1.56 -32.69 2.03
N PRO A 3 1.99 -32.42 3.27
CA PRO A 3 1.13 -31.77 4.25
C PRO A 3 0.83 -30.35 3.77
N ASP A 4 -0.44 -29.96 3.82
CA ASP A 4 -0.92 -28.60 3.56
C ASP A 4 -0.29 -27.62 4.54
N PHE A 5 0.91 -27.14 4.21
CA PHE A 5 1.51 -25.99 4.87
C PHE A 5 0.84 -24.75 4.29
N PHE A 6 -0.24 -24.32 4.93
CA PHE A 6 -0.75 -22.96 4.81
C PHE A 6 0.39 -21.98 5.15
N ASP A 7 1.06 -21.53 4.10
CA ASP A 7 2.10 -20.51 4.11
C ASP A 7 1.47 -19.18 4.53
N SER A 8 1.36 -19.01 5.84
CA SER A 8 0.74 -17.88 6.55
C SER A 8 1.67 -16.66 6.62
N HIS A 9 2.74 -16.64 5.81
CA HIS A 9 3.79 -15.61 5.85
C HIS A 9 3.64 -14.48 4.82
N HIS A 10 2.59 -14.53 4.00
CA HIS A 10 2.17 -13.37 3.23
C HIS A 10 0.78 -12.97 3.73
N PRO A 11 0.64 -11.83 4.43
CA PRO A 11 -0.69 -11.25 4.56
C PRO A 11 -1.22 -11.11 3.13
N PRO A 12 -2.46 -11.51 2.84
CA PRO A 12 -3.09 -11.13 1.58
C PRO A 12 -2.87 -9.63 1.40
N LEU A 13 -2.63 -9.18 0.16
CA LEU A 13 -2.67 -7.76 -0.17
C LEU A 13 -4.11 -7.29 0.06
N GLU A 14 -4.48 -7.12 1.32
CA GLU A 14 -5.72 -6.50 1.74
C GLU A 14 -5.61 -5.06 1.30
N ILE A 15 -6.42 -4.70 0.32
CA ILE A 15 -6.69 -3.31 0.02
C ILE A 15 -7.41 -2.78 1.27
N GLN A 16 -6.64 -2.29 2.24
CA GLN A 16 -7.18 -1.62 3.40
C GLN A 16 -7.70 -0.26 2.95
N PHE A 17 -8.91 -0.25 2.41
CA PHE A 17 -9.67 0.98 2.34
C PHE A 17 -9.96 1.41 3.77
N SER A 18 -9.53 2.61 4.15
CA SER A 18 -10.01 3.15 5.42
C SER A 18 -11.53 3.25 5.36
N VAL A 19 -12.21 2.88 6.45
CA VAL A 19 -13.67 2.99 6.57
C VAL A 19 -14.14 4.41 6.19
N GLU A 20 -13.34 5.42 6.56
CA GLU A 20 -13.56 6.82 6.18
C GLU A 20 -13.55 7.06 4.66
N SER A 21 -12.63 6.41 3.94
CA SER A 21 -12.54 6.52 2.48
C SER A 21 -13.78 5.94 1.81
N VAL A 22 -14.27 4.80 2.30
CA VAL A 22 -15.50 4.16 1.80
C VAL A 22 -16.73 5.04 2.08
N ILE A 23 -16.84 5.58 3.29
CA ILE A 23 -17.94 6.49 3.66
C ILE A 23 -17.92 7.75 2.80
N LYS A 24 -16.74 8.33 2.55
CA LYS A 24 -16.59 9.51 1.69
C LYS A 24 -17.02 9.23 0.25
N LEU A 25 -16.66 8.05 -0.26
CA LEU A 25 -17.07 7.58 -1.59
C LEU A 25 -18.59 7.48 -1.71
N PHE A 26 -19.21 6.86 -0.72
CA PHE A 26 -20.65 6.64 -0.71
C PHE A 26 -21.43 7.96 -0.66
N LYS A 27 -20.98 8.91 0.19
CA LYS A 27 -21.53 10.27 0.24
C LYS A 27 -21.41 11.00 -1.09
N TYR A 28 -20.28 10.86 -1.78
CA TYR A 28 -20.08 11.45 -3.10
C TYR A 28 -21.06 10.89 -4.12
N ILE A 29 -21.22 9.56 -4.20
CA ILE A 29 -22.15 8.90 -5.13
C ILE A 29 -23.58 9.36 -4.88
N ILE A 30 -24.03 9.38 -3.61
CA ILE A 30 -25.38 9.86 -3.25
C ILE A 30 -25.58 11.30 -3.69
N ASN A 31 -24.61 12.18 -3.41
CA ASN A 31 -24.72 13.59 -3.79
C ASN A 31 -24.76 13.77 -5.31
N ALA A 32 -23.97 12.99 -6.05
CA ALA A 32 -23.98 12.99 -7.51
C ALA A 32 -25.33 12.56 -8.07
N LEU A 33 -25.90 11.45 -7.56
CA LEU A 33 -27.22 10.95 -7.97
C LEU A 33 -28.34 11.95 -7.65
N ARG A 34 -28.22 12.69 -6.54
CA ARG A 34 -29.22 13.69 -6.13
C ARG A 34 -29.27 14.92 -7.04
N ASN A 35 -28.15 15.26 -7.66
CA ASN A 35 -28.04 16.43 -8.53
C ASN A 35 -28.48 16.16 -9.98
N ILE A 36 -28.86 14.92 -10.31
CA ILE A 36 -29.32 14.55 -11.64
C ILE A 36 -30.81 14.86 -11.77
N GLN A 37 -31.19 15.54 -12.86
CA GLN A 37 -32.59 15.85 -13.20
C GLN A 37 -33.27 14.62 -13.82
N TRP A 38 -33.58 13.62 -13.00
CA TRP A 38 -34.13 12.33 -13.46
C TRP A 38 -35.42 12.45 -14.26
N THR A 39 -36.26 13.43 -13.93
CA THR A 39 -37.54 13.69 -14.61
C THR A 39 -37.35 14.08 -16.06
N GLU A 40 -36.37 14.92 -16.36
CA GLU A 40 -36.05 15.33 -17.73
C GLU A 40 -35.37 14.18 -18.49
N LEU A 41 -34.51 13.45 -17.79
CA LEU A 41 -33.68 12.39 -18.35
C LEU A 41 -34.51 11.14 -18.71
N PHE A 42 -35.58 10.88 -17.97
CA PHE A 42 -36.51 9.76 -18.21
C PHE A 42 -37.74 10.13 -19.05
N ASN A 43 -37.88 11.41 -19.42
CA ASN A 43 -39.04 11.89 -20.14
C ASN A 43 -39.16 11.21 -21.51
N ASN A 44 -40.38 10.76 -21.87
CA ASN A 44 -40.71 10.11 -23.14
C ASN A 44 -39.92 8.84 -23.49
N ASN A 45 -39.28 8.20 -22.51
CA ASN A 45 -38.57 6.94 -22.71
C ASN A 45 -39.38 5.74 -22.20
N GLU A 46 -39.20 4.60 -22.84
CA GLU A 46 -39.70 3.32 -22.31
C GLU A 46 -38.95 2.91 -21.05
N ILE A 47 -39.61 2.11 -20.20
CA ILE A 47 -39.04 1.62 -18.93
C ILE A 47 -37.68 0.94 -19.11
N ASN A 48 -37.51 0.16 -20.17
CA ASN A 48 -36.25 -0.56 -20.43
C ASN A 48 -35.11 0.42 -20.71
N THR A 49 -35.35 1.42 -21.55
CA THR A 49 -34.39 2.49 -21.85
C THR A 49 -34.03 3.29 -20.60
N ASN A 50 -35.01 3.64 -19.78
CA ASN A 50 -34.77 4.35 -18.51
C ASN A 50 -33.95 3.52 -17.52
N THR A 51 -34.20 2.22 -17.46
CA THR A 51 -33.45 1.29 -16.63
C THR A 51 -31.99 1.20 -17.09
N GLU A 52 -31.76 1.10 -18.39
CA GLU A 52 -30.41 1.07 -18.97
C GLU A 52 -29.65 2.38 -18.66
N ILE A 53 -30.30 3.52 -18.87
CA ILE A 53 -29.73 4.84 -18.56
C ILE A 53 -29.34 4.94 -17.08
N PHE A 54 -30.22 4.50 -16.18
CA PHE A 54 -29.95 4.49 -14.75
C PHE A 54 -28.70 3.66 -14.40
N TYR A 55 -28.62 2.43 -14.91
CA TYR A 55 -27.47 1.56 -14.64
C TYR A 55 -26.18 2.10 -15.26
N ASN A 56 -26.24 2.71 -16.43
CA ASN A 56 -25.08 3.33 -17.07
C ASN A 56 -24.51 4.49 -16.22
N ILE A 57 -25.38 5.36 -15.70
CA ILE A 57 -24.98 6.45 -14.81
C ILE A 57 -24.38 5.90 -13.51
N LEU A 58 -25.05 4.92 -12.91
CA LEU A 58 -24.58 4.31 -11.66
C LEU A 58 -23.21 3.66 -11.85
N TYR A 59 -23.05 2.88 -12.92
CA TYR A 59 -21.79 2.21 -13.26
C TYR A 59 -20.67 3.24 -13.52
N PHE A 60 -20.97 4.32 -14.24
CA PHE A 60 -20.03 5.40 -14.48
C PHE A 60 -19.55 6.04 -13.16
N LEU A 61 -20.47 6.35 -12.24
CA LEU A 61 -20.13 6.94 -10.95
C LEU A 61 -19.28 5.99 -10.11
N ILE A 62 -19.64 4.71 -10.05
CA ILE A 62 -18.86 3.68 -9.34
C ILE A 62 -17.47 3.58 -9.95
N LYS A 63 -17.35 3.40 -11.27
CA LYS A 63 -16.07 3.26 -11.96
C LYS A 63 -15.15 4.48 -11.77
N LYS A 64 -15.72 5.69 -11.75
CA LYS A 64 -14.98 6.92 -11.51
C LYS A 64 -14.44 7.00 -10.07
N CYS A 65 -15.17 6.43 -9.12
CA CYS A 65 -14.83 6.47 -7.71
C CYS A 65 -13.94 5.29 -7.30
N THR A 66 -14.03 4.14 -7.96
CA THR A 66 -13.19 2.99 -7.68
C THR A 66 -11.77 3.23 -8.18
N PRO A 67 -10.74 3.22 -7.29
CA PRO A 67 -9.37 3.32 -7.74
C PRO A 67 -9.01 2.12 -8.60
N THR A 68 -8.55 2.37 -9.81
CA THR A 68 -8.03 1.34 -10.70
C THR A 68 -6.63 0.96 -10.24
N TYR A 69 -6.43 -0.30 -9.84
CA TYR A 69 -5.11 -0.79 -9.50
C TYR A 69 -4.22 -0.80 -10.76
N VAL A 70 -3.12 -0.04 -10.71
CA VAL A 70 -2.06 -0.18 -11.70
C VAL A 70 -1.22 -1.37 -11.25
N SER A 71 -1.35 -2.48 -11.97
CA SER A 71 -0.46 -3.62 -11.80
C SER A 71 0.95 -3.24 -12.23
N TYR A 72 1.84 -3.10 -11.25
CA TYR A 72 3.25 -2.94 -11.53
C TYR A 72 3.82 -4.30 -11.93
N LYS A 73 4.40 -4.39 -13.13
CA LYS A 73 5.24 -5.53 -13.46
C LYS A 73 6.38 -5.55 -12.46
N SER A 74 6.43 -6.61 -11.66
CA SER A 74 7.52 -6.83 -10.71
C SER A 74 8.85 -6.72 -11.45
N SER A 75 9.75 -5.87 -10.96
CA SER A 75 11.14 -5.82 -11.42
C SER A 75 11.94 -7.04 -10.94
N PHE A 76 11.38 -7.84 -10.04
CA PHE A 76 12.00 -9.08 -9.61
C PHE A 76 11.86 -10.17 -10.68
N PRO A 77 12.96 -10.88 -10.99
CA PRO A 77 12.92 -11.99 -11.94
C PRO A 77 11.93 -13.08 -11.53
N SER A 78 11.16 -13.60 -12.49
CA SER A 78 10.13 -14.63 -12.27
C SER A 78 10.68 -15.97 -11.77
N TRP A 79 11.97 -16.27 -11.96
CA TRP A 79 12.61 -17.48 -11.43
C TRP A 79 12.94 -17.40 -9.93
N LEU A 80 12.76 -16.23 -9.32
CA LEU A 80 12.90 -16.01 -7.88
C LEU A 80 11.55 -15.89 -7.16
N THR A 81 10.43 -16.07 -7.86
CA THR A 81 9.11 -16.02 -7.22
C THR A 81 8.76 -17.38 -6.65
N HIS A 82 8.28 -17.39 -5.40
CA HIS A 82 7.82 -18.59 -4.70
C HIS A 82 6.79 -19.41 -5.51
N SER A 83 6.04 -18.74 -6.40
CA SER A 83 5.13 -19.36 -7.36
C SER A 83 5.81 -20.35 -8.31
N TYR A 84 7.04 -20.08 -8.77
CA TYR A 84 7.76 -21.00 -9.67
C TYR A 84 8.12 -22.30 -8.96
N CYS A 85 8.60 -22.21 -7.72
CA CYS A 85 8.87 -23.39 -6.88
C CYS A 85 7.59 -24.18 -6.60
N LYS A 86 6.48 -23.50 -6.31
CA LYS A 86 5.16 -24.14 -6.13
C LYS A 86 4.67 -24.85 -7.40
N GLN A 87 4.89 -24.27 -8.58
CA GLN A 87 4.50 -24.88 -9.86
C GLN A 87 5.39 -26.07 -10.24
N SER A 88 6.68 -26.02 -9.90
CA SER A 88 7.65 -27.07 -10.26
C SER A 88 7.40 -28.42 -9.58
N HIS A 89 6.71 -28.45 -8.43
CA HIS A 89 6.52 -29.64 -7.58
C HIS A 89 7.82 -30.39 -7.22
N SER A 90 8.97 -29.73 -7.36
CA SER A 90 10.30 -30.31 -7.17
C SER A 90 10.85 -29.93 -5.80
N ALA A 91 11.18 -30.94 -4.99
CA ALA A 91 11.79 -30.73 -3.68
C ALA A 91 13.14 -30.02 -3.78
N ASN A 92 13.91 -30.30 -4.82
CA ASN A 92 15.22 -29.70 -5.04
C ASN A 92 15.11 -28.20 -5.35
N ASP A 93 14.10 -27.79 -6.14
CA ASP A 93 13.85 -26.39 -6.46
C ASP A 93 13.40 -25.61 -5.22
N TYR A 94 12.61 -26.23 -4.35
CA TYR A 94 12.22 -25.65 -3.06
C TYR A 94 13.41 -25.46 -2.11
N LEU A 95 14.28 -26.48 -2.00
CA LEU A 95 15.50 -26.39 -1.19
C LEU A 95 16.43 -25.29 -1.69
N ARG A 96 16.63 -25.20 -3.01
CA ARG A 96 17.44 -24.16 -3.64
C ARG A 96 16.87 -22.76 -3.39
N PHE A 97 15.56 -22.59 -3.53
CA PHE A 97 14.88 -21.33 -3.23
C PHE A 97 15.02 -20.93 -1.75
N THR A 98 14.81 -21.87 -0.84
CA THR A 98 14.93 -21.64 0.61
C THR A 98 16.35 -21.27 0.99
N ALA A 99 17.36 -21.92 0.40
CA ALA A 99 18.76 -21.58 0.59
C ALA A 99 19.08 -20.16 0.10
N LEU A 100 18.67 -19.80 -1.12
CA LEU A 100 18.83 -18.45 -1.67
C LEU A 100 18.14 -17.38 -0.80
N ARG A 101 16.90 -17.64 -0.37
CA ARG A 101 16.15 -16.73 0.51
C ARG A 101 16.87 -16.51 1.85
N THR A 102 17.45 -17.56 2.42
CA THR A 102 18.22 -17.49 3.65
C THR A 102 19.50 -16.68 3.46
N GLN A 103 20.23 -16.90 2.36
CA GLN A 103 21.42 -16.13 2.00
C GLN A 103 21.10 -14.64 1.84
N CYS A 104 20.04 -14.29 1.10
CA CYS A 104 19.62 -12.90 0.93
C CYS A 104 19.24 -12.23 2.26
N LYS A 105 18.59 -12.94 3.18
CA LYS A 105 18.28 -12.43 4.52
C LYS A 105 19.56 -12.15 5.32
N SER A 106 20.53 -13.07 5.27
CA SER A 106 21.82 -12.91 5.95
C SER A 106 22.62 -11.74 5.37
N LEU A 107 22.72 -11.64 4.04
CA LEU A 107 23.40 -10.53 3.36
C LEU A 107 22.79 -9.19 3.75
N ARG A 108 21.46 -9.06 3.70
CA ARG A 108 20.77 -7.83 4.12
C ARG A 108 21.09 -7.44 5.56
N ALA A 109 21.15 -8.41 6.47
CA ALA A 109 21.48 -8.14 7.86
C ALA A 109 22.93 -7.63 8.00
N ASN A 110 23.87 -8.24 7.28
CA ASN A 110 25.26 -7.83 7.24
C ASN A 110 25.42 -6.43 6.63
N ASP A 111 24.84 -6.18 5.46
CA ASP A 111 24.90 -4.88 4.77
C ASP A 111 24.36 -3.75 5.66
N TYR A 112 23.27 -4.01 6.39
CA TYR A 112 22.71 -3.06 7.34
C TYR A 112 23.63 -2.82 8.54
N SER A 113 24.22 -3.89 9.09
CA SER A 113 25.20 -3.80 10.17
C SER A 113 26.44 -2.99 9.75
N ASP A 114 26.97 -3.25 8.56
CA ASP A 114 28.11 -2.54 7.98
C ASP A 114 27.78 -1.07 7.73
N CYS A 115 26.58 -0.79 7.20
CA CYS A 115 26.10 0.58 7.04
C CYS A 115 26.08 1.33 8.38
N LEU A 116 25.48 0.73 9.42
CA LEU A 116 25.45 1.32 10.76
C LEU A 116 26.84 1.53 11.33
N TYR A 117 27.72 0.53 11.21
CA TYR A 117 29.11 0.62 11.66
C TYR A 117 29.84 1.78 10.97
N ASN A 118 29.69 1.91 9.65
CA ASN A 118 30.31 2.97 8.88
C ASN A 118 29.75 4.36 9.24
N ILE A 119 28.44 4.47 9.45
CA ILE A 119 27.81 5.70 9.94
C ILE A 119 28.39 6.07 11.31
N GLN A 120 28.40 5.14 12.27
CA GLN A 120 28.93 5.37 13.61
C GLN A 120 30.41 5.78 13.58
N LYS A 121 31.22 5.08 12.79
CA LYS A 121 32.63 5.40 12.56
C LYS A 121 32.78 6.81 11.99
N SER A 122 32.00 7.16 10.97
CA SER A 122 32.07 8.48 10.32
C SER A 122 31.73 9.63 11.30
N ILE A 123 30.68 9.46 12.11
CA ILE A 123 30.25 10.43 13.11
C ILE A 123 31.30 10.56 14.22
N LYS A 124 31.86 9.45 14.69
CA LYS A 124 32.83 9.43 15.80
C LYS A 124 34.16 10.09 15.43
N TYR A 125 34.68 9.81 14.24
CA TYR A 125 36.04 10.24 13.87
C TYR A 125 36.11 11.57 13.13
N TYR A 126 35.10 11.93 12.33
CA TYR A 126 35.23 13.07 11.43
C TYR A 126 34.42 14.29 11.87
N ASN A 127 33.13 14.15 12.25
CA ASN A 127 32.27 15.33 12.42
C ASN A 127 31.12 15.17 13.46
N PRO A 128 31.41 14.90 14.75
CA PRO A 128 30.37 14.70 15.76
C PRO A 128 29.53 15.97 16.00
N LYS A 129 30.13 17.15 15.94
CA LYS A 129 29.42 18.43 16.17
C LYS A 129 28.37 18.74 15.10
N LEU A 130 28.68 18.47 13.82
CA LEU A 130 27.75 18.70 12.72
C LEU A 130 26.56 17.75 12.78
N PHE A 131 26.78 16.49 13.17
CA PHE A 131 25.72 15.51 13.37
C PHE A 131 24.72 15.97 14.46
N TRP A 132 25.22 16.38 15.63
CA TRP A 132 24.38 16.86 16.72
C TRP A 132 23.67 18.17 16.36
N LYS A 133 24.34 19.07 15.62
CA LYS A 133 23.70 20.28 15.09
C LYS A 133 22.53 19.94 14.16
N PHE A 134 22.74 19.07 13.17
CA PHE A 134 21.70 18.63 12.24
C PHE A 134 20.48 18.02 12.96
N LEU A 135 20.72 17.16 13.96
CA LEU A 135 19.63 16.56 14.75
C LEU A 135 18.87 17.61 15.56
N ASN A 136 19.56 18.59 16.15
CA ASN A 136 18.94 19.67 16.89
C ASN A 136 18.14 20.60 15.98
N ASP A 137 18.65 20.90 14.79
CA ASP A 137 17.96 21.73 13.78
C ASP A 137 16.70 21.04 13.22
N LYS A 138 16.66 19.70 13.23
CA LYS A 138 15.53 18.87 12.78
C LYS A 138 14.49 18.60 13.86
N LYS A 139 14.79 18.85 15.14
CA LYS A 139 13.78 18.70 16.19
C LYS A 139 12.67 19.73 15.92
N PRO A 140 11.41 19.31 15.77
CA PRO A 140 10.32 20.26 15.69
C PRO A 140 10.34 21.08 16.99
N ASN A 141 10.25 22.41 16.87
CA ASN A 141 10.07 23.27 18.03
C ASN A 141 8.80 22.78 18.74
N ASN A 142 8.99 22.03 19.83
CA ASN A 142 7.91 21.55 20.66
C ASN A 142 7.44 22.74 21.51
N THR A 143 6.92 23.77 20.85
CA THR A 143 6.10 24.78 21.47
C THR A 143 4.81 24.10 21.87
N PHE A 144 4.85 23.42 23.02
CA PHE A 144 3.63 23.17 23.77
C PHE A 144 2.90 24.52 23.91
N PRO A 145 1.59 24.57 23.66
CA PRO A 145 0.85 25.82 23.82
C PRO A 145 1.04 26.27 25.28
N LYS A 146 1.58 27.48 25.46
CA LYS A 146 1.58 28.14 26.76
C LYS A 146 0.12 28.35 27.14
N ASN A 147 -0.37 27.55 28.08
CA ASN A 147 -1.62 27.84 28.75
C ASN A 147 -1.40 29.12 29.55
N ASN A 148 -1.84 30.24 28.99
CA ASN A 148 -1.94 31.51 29.69
C ASN A 148 -3.11 31.41 30.67
N ALA A 149 -2.91 30.70 31.79
CA ALA A 149 -3.72 30.88 32.97
C ALA A 149 -3.15 32.10 33.71
N THR A 150 -3.73 33.26 33.44
CA THR A 150 -3.53 34.47 34.25
C THR A 150 -4.07 34.22 35.67
N PRO A 151 -3.41 34.78 36.70
CA PRO A 151 -3.79 34.64 38.11
C PRO A 151 -5.12 35.31 38.45
#